data_AF-A0A1G9SPS5-F1
#
_entry.id   AF-A0A1G9SPS5-F1
#
_cell.length_a   1.000
_cell.length_b   1.000
_cell.length_c   1.000
_cell.angle_alpha   90.00
_cell.angle_beta   90.00
_cell.angle_gamma   90.00
#
_symmetry.space_group_name_H-M   'P 1'
#
loop_
_entity.id
_entity.type
_entity.pdbx_description
1 polymer ?
#
loop_
_entity_poly.entity_id
_entity_poly.type
_entity_poly.pdbx_seq_one_letter_code
_entity_poly.pdbx_strand_id
1 'polypeptide(L)' 'MCLDPGHFHLVLGDEERTLQHVTSILAGKEGLRLIDAFGKIENITGAIEEIDLLNRRIVIAA' A
#
# COMPACT_ATOMS: atom_id res chain seq x y z
N MET A 1 -1.32 4.98 -26.88
CA MET A 1 -1.98 5.40 -25.62
C MET A 1 -1.14 4.90 -24.47
N CYS A 2 -0.59 5.78 -23.65
CA CYS A 2 0.05 5.35 -22.40
C CYS A 2 -1.07 5.24 -21.36
N LEU A 3 -1.44 4.02 -20.99
CA LEU A 3 -2.31 3.80 -19.84
C LEU A 3 -1.42 4.01 -18.62
N ASP A 4 -1.57 5.14 -17.94
CA ASP A 4 -1.10 5.25 -16.57
C ASP A 4 -2.11 4.48 -15.70
N PRO A 5 -1.75 3.30 -15.17
CA PRO A 5 -2.69 2.51 -14.39
C PRO A 5 -3.07 3.20 -13.07
N GLY A 6 -2.44 4.32 -12.70
CA GLY A 6 -2.72 5.04 -11.46
C GLY A 6 -2.07 4.38 -10.25
N HIS A 7 -2.19 5.03 -9.09
CA HIS A 7 -1.55 4.57 -7.85
C HIS A 7 -2.40 3.52 -7.12
N PHE A 8 -1.75 2.67 -6.33
CA PHE A 8 -2.44 1.82 -5.37
C PHE A 8 -2.98 2.64 -4.19
N HIS A 9 -4.01 2.12 -3.54
CA HIS A 9 -4.65 2.67 -2.35
C HIS A 9 -4.43 1.70 -1.19
N LEU A 10 -4.00 2.22 -0.04
CA LEU A 10 -3.94 1.47 1.20
C LEU A 10 -5.24 1.70 1.97
N VAL A 11 -5.87 0.61 2.39
CA VAL A 11 -7.11 0.63 3.19
C VAL A 11 -6.83 0.00 4.54
N LEU A 12 -7.12 0.74 5.60
CA LEU A 12 -6.97 0.32 6.99
C LEU A 12 -8.26 0.66 7.75
N GLY A 13 -9.11 -0.33 7.98
CA GLY A 13 -10.46 -0.09 8.51
C GLY A 13 -11.25 0.83 7.58
N ASP A 14 -11.72 1.96 8.11
CA ASP A 14 -12.48 2.98 7.38
C ASP A 14 -11.58 4.04 6.70
N GLU A 15 -10.26 3.99 6.90
CA GLU A 15 -9.32 4.92 6.29
C GLU A 15 -8.80 4.39 4.95
N GLU A 16 -8.86 5.24 3.93
CA GLU A 16 -8.24 4.97 2.63
C GLU A 16 -7.27 6.10 2.27
N ARG A 17 -6.07 5.73 1.81
CA ARG A 17 -5.06 6.70 1.36
C ARG A 17 -4.31 6.23 0.10
N THR A 18 -3.96 7.19 -0.75
CA THR A 18 -3.21 6.92 -1.98
C THR A 18 -1.73 6.70 -1.72
N LEU A 19 -1.14 5.68 -2.35
CA LEU A 19 0.29 5.35 -2.27
C LEU A 19 1.08 6.02 -3.40
N GLN A 20 0.96 7.34 -3.54
CA GLN A 20 1.41 8.10 -4.71
C GLN A 20 2.92 8.00 -4.99
N HIS A 21 3.75 7.99 -3.94
CA HIS A 21 5.21 7.95 -4.06
C HIS A 21 5.81 6.62 -3.59
N VAL A 22 4.98 5.66 -3.19
CA VAL A 22 5.46 4.37 -2.70
C VAL A 22 5.94 3.53 -3.87
N THR A 23 7.18 3.08 -3.81
CA THR A 23 7.82 2.26 -4.83
C THR A 23 7.96 0.81 -4.40
N SER A 24 7.93 0.53 -3.09
CA SER A 24 8.01 -0.82 -2.55
C SER A 24 7.15 -1.00 -1.31
N ILE A 25 6.55 -2.17 -1.21
CA ILE A 25 5.79 -2.62 -0.05
C ILE A 25 6.42 -3.92 0.40
N LEU A 26 6.96 -3.93 1.61
CA LEU A 26 7.59 -5.11 2.20
C LEU A 26 6.71 -5.64 3.32
N ALA A 27 6.10 -6.81 3.12
CA ALA A 27 5.42 -7.54 4.17
C ALA A 27 6.45 -8.14 5.14
N GLY A 28 6.26 -7.87 6.43
CA GLY A 28 7.08 -8.38 7.53
C GLY A 28 6.22 -8.94 8.66
N LYS A 29 6.86 -9.50 9.68
CA LYS A 29 6.16 -10.11 10.82
C LYS A 29 5.34 -9.13 11.66
N GLU A 30 5.76 -7.88 11.73
CA GLU A 30 5.09 -6.83 12.53
C GLU A 30 4.15 -5.94 11.70
N GLY A 31 4.07 -6.21 10.39
CA GLY A 31 3.22 -5.49 9.46
C GLY A 31 3.94 -5.12 8.18
N LEU A 32 3.61 -3.97 7.61
CA LEU A 32 4.14 -3.51 6.33
C LEU A 32 5.15 -2.40 6.49
N ARG A 33 6.14 -2.41 5.59
CA ARG A 33 7.04 -1.28 5.37
C ARG A 33 6.78 -0.72 3.98
N LEU A 34 6.38 0.53 3.93
CA LEU A 34 6.21 1.30 2.70
C LEU A 34 7.49 2.10 2.49
N ILE A 35 8.07 1.98 1.30
CA ILE A 35 9.28 2.70 0.91
C ILE A 35 8.93 3.60 -0.26
N ASP A 36 9.16 4.90 -0.11
CA ASP A 36 8.91 5.86 -1.19
C ASP A 36 10.10 5.99 -2.15
N ALA A 37 9.89 6.73 -3.25
CA ALA A 37 10.91 6.97 -4.27
C ALA A 37 12.15 7.73 -3.76
N PHE A 38 12.06 8.37 -2.59
CA PHE A 38 13.15 9.08 -1.92
C PHE A 38 13.82 8.22 -0.83
N GLY A 39 13.36 6.99 -0.63
CA GLY A 39 13.86 6.07 0.39
C GLY A 39 13.29 6.32 1.79
N LYS A 40 12.27 7.18 1.95
CA LYS A 40 11.56 7.33 3.22
C LYS A 40 10.81 6.05 3.53
N ILE A 41 10.93 5.59 4.77
CA ILE A 41 10.28 4.38 5.26
C ILE A 41 9.13 4.78 6.19
N GLU A 42 7.97 4.17 5.97
CA GLU A 42 6.82 4.23 6.86
C GLU A 42 6.39 2.81 7.25
N ASN A 43 6.17 2.59 8.54
CA ASN A 43 5.71 1.30 9.06
C ASN A 43 4.21 1.37 9.34
N ILE A 44 3.48 0.39 8.82
CA ILE A 44 2.05 0.17 9.07
C ILE A 44 1.93 -1.13 9.86
N THR A 45 1.30 -1.09 11.03
CA THR A 45 0.98 -2.30 11.80
C THR A 45 -0.21 -3.01 11.17
N GLY A 46 -0.20 -4.33 11.16
CA GLY A 46 -1.30 -5.16 10.64
C GLY A 46 -0.89 -6.06 9.49
N ALA A 47 -1.66 -7.13 9.27
CA ALA A 47 -1.40 -8.08 8.19
C ALA A 47 -2.14 -7.66 6.91
N ILE A 48 -1.58 -7.98 5.74
CA ILE A 48 -2.32 -7.85 4.48
C ILE A 48 -3.48 -8.84 4.51
N GLU A 49 -4.69 -8.34 4.38
CA GLU A 49 -5.91 -9.14 4.22
C GLU A 49 -6.20 -9.41 2.75
N GLU A 50 -6.04 -8.39 1.89
CA GLU A 50 -6.36 -8.47 0.46
C GLU A 50 -5.41 -7.61 -0.39
N ILE A 51 -5.08 -8.10 -1.58
CA ILE A 51 -4.48 -7.31 -2.66
C ILE A 51 -5.40 -7.39 -3.88
N ASP A 52 -6.14 -6.31 -4.12
CA ASP A 52 -7.01 -6.15 -5.27
C ASP A 52 -6.27 -5.38 -6.37
N LEU A 53 -5.80 -6.11 -7.37
CA LEU A 53 -5.07 -5.52 -8.50
C LEU A 53 -5.99 -4.80 -9.49
N LEU A 54 -7.29 -5.15 -9.53
CA LEU A 54 -8.26 -4.55 -10.44
C LEU A 54 -8.67 -3.16 -9.95
N ASN A 55 -9.00 -3.06 -8.66
CA ASN A 55 -9.36 -1.79 -8.02
C ASN A 55 -8.15 -1.06 -7.43
N ARG A 56 -6.96 -1.68 -7.50
CA ARG A 56 -5.68 -1.16 -6.99
C ARG A 56 -5.72 -0.87 -5.50
N ARG A 57 -6.28 -1.79 -4.71
CA ARG A 57 -6.39 -1.66 -3.25
C ARG A 57 -5.52 -2.69 -2.56
N ILE A 58 -4.91 -2.28 -1.46
CA ILE A 58 -4.20 -3.15 -0.52
C ILE A 58 -4.89 -2.95 0.82
N VAL A 59 -5.58 -4.00 1.28
CA VAL A 59 -6.39 -3.96 2.49
C VAL A 59 -5.59 -4.57 3.64
N ILE A 60 -5.54 -3.87 4.76
CA ILE A 60 -4.86 -4.29 5.98
C ILE A 60 -5.92 -4.67 7.01
N ALA A 61 -5.74 -5.85 7.61
CA ALA A 61 -6.58 -6.32 8.71
C ALA A 61 -6.45 -5.35 9.90
N ALA A 62 -7.59 -4.94 10.45
CA ALA A 62 -7.69 -4.09 11.63
C ALA A 62 -7.28 -4.82 12.92
#